data_AF-A0A1H8AVV2-F1
#
_entry.id   AF-A0A1H8AVV2-F1
#
_cell.length_a   1.000
_cell.length_b   1.000
_cell.length_c   1.000
_cell.angle_alpha   90.00
_cell.angle_beta   90.00
_cell.angle_gamma   90.00
#
_symmetry.space_group_name_H-M   'P 1'
#
loop_
_entity.id
_entity.type
_entity.pdbx_description
1 polymer ?
#
loop_
_entity_poly.entity_id
_entity_poly.type
_entity_poly.pdbx_seq_one_letter_code
_entity_poly.pdbx_strand_id
1 'polypeptide(L)' 'MPKLKGGKGGAVVRLHQICHNEIHATLTEVELARDYSTVEALRAHPRLAKFIDWVGRRPPEFHSRTPGPRRKR' A
#
# COMPACT_ATOMS: atom_id res chain seq x y z
N MET A 1 -8.81 2.77 -3.77
CA MET A 1 -8.90 3.46 -5.07
C MET A 1 -8.06 4.74 -5.10
N PRO A 2 -7.20 4.95 -6.12
CA PRO A 2 -6.58 6.25 -6.39
C PRO A 2 -7.61 7.33 -6.74
N LYS A 3 -7.39 8.58 -6.32
CA LYS A 3 -8.27 9.73 -6.65
C LYS A 3 -8.43 9.92 -8.16
N LEU A 4 -7.35 9.72 -8.93
CA LEU A 4 -7.31 9.88 -10.38
C LEU A 4 -8.12 8.80 -11.15
N LYS A 5 -8.51 7.70 -10.48
CA LYS A 5 -9.25 6.58 -11.08
C LYS A 5 -10.65 6.39 -10.49
N GLY A 6 -11.29 7.48 -10.08
CA GLY A 6 -12.66 7.48 -9.57
C GLY A 6 -12.80 7.26 -8.05
N GLY A 7 -11.71 7.25 -7.29
CA GLY A 7 -11.75 7.08 -5.83
C GLY A 7 -12.38 8.23 -5.01
N LYS A 8 -13.00 9.23 -5.65
CA LYS A 8 -13.59 10.40 -4.98
C LYS A 8 -14.91 10.00 -4.32
N GLY A 9 -14.90 9.83 -2.99
CA GLY A 9 -16.06 9.41 -2.19
C GLY A 9 -16.11 7.91 -1.85
N GLY A 10 -15.12 7.12 -2.30
CA GLY A 10 -14.98 5.72 -1.87
C GLY A 10 -14.45 5.59 -0.44
N ALA A 11 -14.50 4.38 0.11
CA ALA A 11 -13.95 4.08 1.44
C ALA A 11 -12.46 4.46 1.53
N VAL A 12 -12.13 5.35 2.47
CA VAL A 12 -10.76 5.79 2.74
C VAL A 12 -10.31 5.25 4.09
N VAL A 13 -9.10 4.68 4.11
CA VAL A 13 -8.44 4.21 5.34
C VAL A 13 -7.31 5.16 5.72
N ARG A 14 -7.16 5.43 7.03
CA ARG A 14 -5.97 6.12 7.53
C ARG A 14 -4.80 5.12 7.54
N LEU A 15 -3.70 5.49 6.88
CA LEU A 15 -2.48 4.70 6.83
C LEU A 15 -1.30 5.56 7.27
N HIS A 16 -0.34 4.97 7.96
CA HIS A 16 0.96 5.61 8.22
C HIS A 16 1.67 5.87 6.89
N GLN A 17 2.50 6.91 6.84
CA GLN A 17 3.25 7.29 5.63
C GLN A 17 4.10 6.14 5.08
N ILE A 18 4.76 5.36 5.94
CA ILE A 18 5.50 4.16 5.55
C ILE A 18 4.63 3.12 4.82
N CYS A 19 3.41 2.87 5.29
CA CYS A 19 2.49 1.91 4.68
C CYS A 19 1.98 2.40 3.32
N HIS A 20 1.65 3.70 3.22
CA HIS A 20 1.27 4.33 1.96
C HIS A 20 2.41 4.26 0.93
N ASN A 21 3.64 4.51 1.37
CA ASN A 21 4.83 4.45 0.52
C ASN A 21 5.13 3.03 0.04
N GLU A 22 4.97 1.99 0.87
CA GLU A 22 5.22 0.60 0.43
C GLU A 22 4.19 0.12 -0.61
N ILE A 23 2.93 0.57 -0.50
CA ILE A 23 1.89 0.30 -1.51
C ILE A 23 2.32 0.89 -2.85
N HIS A 24 2.70 2.17 -2.89
CA HIS A 24 3.18 2.84 -4.12
C HIS A 24 4.56 2.36 -4.61
N ALA A 25 5.42 1.80 -3.74
CA ALA A 25 6.69 1.19 -4.11
C ALA A 25 6.55 -0.27 -4.62
N THR A 26 5.35 -0.84 -4.51
CA THR A 26 5.03 -2.22 -4.90
C THR A 26 4.08 -2.28 -6.10
N LEU A 27 3.05 -1.44 -6.11
CA LEU A 27 1.96 -1.44 -7.08
C LEU A 27 1.91 -0.10 -7.82
N THR A 28 1.70 -0.14 -9.14
CA THR A 28 1.33 1.05 -9.91
C THR A 28 -0.10 1.48 -9.58
N GLU A 29 -0.45 2.74 -9.87
CA GLU A 29 -1.83 3.22 -9.71
C GLU A 29 -2.86 2.42 -10.55
N VAL A 30 -2.42 1.80 -11.65
CA VAL A 30 -3.27 0.95 -12.49
C VAL A 30 -3.56 -0.39 -11.81
N GLU A 31 -2.52 -1.08 -11.32
CA GLU A 31 -2.66 -2.32 -10.52
C GLU A 31 -3.48 -2.06 -9.25
N LEU A 32 -3.25 -0.92 -8.58
CA LEU A 32 -3.98 -0.51 -7.37
C LEU A 32 -5.46 -0.17 -7.63
N ALA A 33 -5.82 0.29 -8.83
CA ALA A 33 -7.20 0.60 -9.18
C ALA A 33 -7.98 -0.60 -9.74
N ARG A 34 -7.30 -1.53 -10.42
CA ARG A 34 -7.92 -2.71 -11.04
C ARG A 34 -8.02 -3.88 -10.07
N ASP A 35 -6.88 -4.33 -9.55
CA ASP A 35 -6.75 -5.62 -8.88
C ASP A 35 -6.65 -5.48 -7.36
N TYR A 36 -5.95 -4.45 -6.86
CA TYR A 36 -5.70 -4.23 -5.43
C TYR A 36 -6.57 -3.11 -4.84
N SER A 37 -7.82 -3.14 -5.26
CA SER A 37 -8.77 -2.04 -5.12
C SER A 37 -9.34 -1.91 -3.69
N THR A 38 -9.28 -3.00 -2.90
CA THR A 38 -9.72 -3.14 -1.51
C THR A 38 -8.58 -3.51 -0.55
N VAL A 39 -8.81 -3.38 0.77
CA VAL A 39 -7.83 -3.74 1.81
C VAL A 39 -7.53 -5.24 1.84
N GLU A 40 -8.52 -6.08 1.55
CA GLU A 40 -8.37 -7.54 1.50
C GLU A 40 -7.48 -7.96 0.32
N ALA A 41 -7.69 -7.37 -0.86
CA ALA A 41 -6.82 -7.58 -2.01
C ALA A 41 -5.37 -7.14 -1.72
N LEU A 42 -5.18 -5.97 -1.09
CA LEU A 42 -3.87 -5.49 -0.66
C LEU A 42 -3.19 -6.47 0.32
N ARG A 43 -3.95 -7.08 1.25
CA ARG A 43 -3.45 -8.11 2.17
C ARG A 43 -3.08 -9.41 1.46
N ALA A 44 -3.76 -9.77 0.37
CA ALA A 44 -3.46 -10.97 -0.42
C ALA A 44 -2.15 -10.84 -1.24
N HIS A 45 -1.68 -9.62 -1.54
CA HIS A 45 -0.45 -9.44 -2.30
C HIS A 45 0.80 -9.91 -1.51
N PRO A 46 1.60 -10.87 -1.98
CA PRO A 46 2.58 -11.59 -1.17
C PRO A 46 3.72 -10.71 -0.61
N ARG A 47 4.06 -9.60 -1.29
CA ARG A 47 5.01 -8.61 -0.74
C ARG A 47 4.38 -7.75 0.36
N LEU A 48 3.12 -7.34 0.18
CA LEU A 48 2.41 -6.52 1.17
C LEU A 48 2.05 -7.35 2.40
N ALA A 49 1.67 -8.62 2.25
CA ALA A 49 1.47 -9.55 3.36
C ALA A 49 2.70 -9.62 4.29
N LYS A 50 3.90 -9.80 3.71
CA LYS A 50 5.17 -9.80 4.45
C LYS A 50 5.46 -8.46 5.12
N PHE A 51 5.20 -7.33 4.44
CA PHE A 51 5.34 -6.00 5.03
C PHE A 51 4.34 -5.76 6.17
N ILE A 52 3.10 -6.27 6.06
CA ILE A 52 2.03 -6.12 7.06
C ILE A 52 2.34 -6.94 8.32
N ASP A 53 2.78 -8.19 8.19
CA ASP A 53 3.28 -8.97 9.34
C ASP A 53 4.50 -8.30 9.99
N TRP A 54 5.43 -7.81 9.17
CA TRP A 54 6.62 -7.09 9.65
C TRP A 54 6.25 -5.81 10.42
N VAL A 55 5.38 -4.95 9.88
CA VAL A 55 5.00 -3.67 10.49
C VAL A 55 4.04 -3.83 11.67
N GLY A 56 3.20 -4.89 11.69
CA GLY A 56 2.31 -5.18 12.81
C GLY A 56 3.04 -5.51 14.13
N ARG A 57 4.32 -5.86 14.06
CA ARG A 57 5.17 -6.16 15.23
C ARG A 57 5.85 -4.92 15.84
N ARG A 58 5.48 -3.69 15.44
CA ARG A 58 6.18 -2.44 15.81
C ARG A 58 5.30 -1.49 16.61
N PRO A 59 5.91 -0.54 17.36
CA PRO A 59 5.16 0.53 17.98
C PRO A 59 4.51 1.42 16.92
N PRO A 60 3.35 2.05 17.23
CA PRO A 60 2.59 2.86 16.27
C PRO A 60 3.34 4.08 15.75
N GLU A 61 4.33 4.57 16.51
CA GLU A 61 5.20 5.70 16.15
C GLU A 61 6.36 5.29 15.20
N PHE A 62 6.48 4.02 14.83
CA PHE A 62 7.59 3.51 14.03
C PHE A 62 7.57 4.05 12.59
N HIS A 63 8.49 4.97 12.29
CA HIS A 63 8.72 5.48 10.94
C HIS A 63 10.07 4.98 10.40
N SER A 64 10.02 4.20 9.31
CA SER A 64 11.22 3.75 8.59
C SER A 64 11.17 4.21 7.13
N ARG A 65 12.35 4.35 6.51
CA ARG A 65 12.47 4.80 5.12
C ARG A 65 12.10 3.65 4.18
N THR A 66 10.94 3.75 3.53
CA THR A 66 10.59 2.84 2.44
C THR A 66 11.61 2.99 1.30
N PRO A 67 12.28 1.91 0.84
CA PRO A 67 13.14 1.99 -0.34
C PRO A 67 12.30 2.38 -1.55
N GLY A 68 12.86 3.22 -2.44
CA GLY A 68 12.14 3.78 -3.58
C GLY A 68 11.56 2.72 -4.53
N PRO A 69 10.62 3.11 -5.41
CA PRO A 69 9.92 2.19 -6.29
C PRO A 69 10.93 1.33 -7.07
N ARG A 70 10.80 0.00 -6.95
CA ARG A 70 11.67 -0.92 -7.68
C ARG A 70 11.42 -0.73 -9.17
N ARG A 71 12.43 -0.23 -9.89
CA ARG A 71 12.41 -0.09 -11.34
C ARG A 71 12.14 -1.48 -11.92
N LYS A 72 10.92 -1.72 -12.44
CA LYS A 72 10.60 -2.92 -13.22
C LYS A 72 11.55 -2.88 -14.44
N ARG A 73 12.38 -3.92 -14.57
CA ARG A 73 13.39 -4.09 -15.63
C ARG A 73 12.86 -5.08 -16.66
#